data_AF-A0AAE9YJJ2-F1
#
_entry.id   AF-A0AAE9YJJ2-F1
#
_cell.length_a   1.000
_cell.length_b   1.000
_cell.length_c   1.000
_cell.angle_alpha   90.00
_cell.angle_beta   90.00
_cell.angle_gamma   90.00
#
_symmetry.space_group_name_H-M   'P 1'
#
loop_
_entity.id
_entity.type
_entity.pdbx_description
1 polymer ?
#
loop_
_entity_poly.entity_id
_entity_poly.type
_entity_poly.pdbx_seq_one_letter_code
_entity_poly.pdbx_strand_id
1 'polypeptide(L)'
;MKYHGLMKKITLGILAGVLSANANATYLSIAAEGGFNHYTEDLAQGVASTEYVSQMPDGTLVADADQSGGATVHEGLRWGGNGTYSSLVLENFAPDIDALDTAYAVSAITHNNFDISAQFAWLMTASIAGSLEFSSSHSGGIAAGFGSTTVVDDFTSDVSTEFNIDFKETFNTSSTDTCERVSDDVDPSSGDHVFVSACDDYFDFSVDNPDPLPDSLPFSIPFYIDGEHFALTVFFSEDGVAPIDRDRLWTEEEKSSTFYTMVSLSRVPEPETLLLLGMGLLGMGFKRRNKKA
;
A
#
# COMPACT_ATOMS: atom_id res chain seq x y z
N MET A 1 50.06 -18.72 59.82
CA MET A 1 50.60 -19.08 58.48
C MET A 1 49.53 -18.81 57.44
N LYS A 2 49.88 -17.98 56.46
CA LYS A 2 49.34 -17.83 55.08
C LYS A 2 47.85 -17.57 54.83
N TYR A 3 47.61 -16.36 54.34
CA TYR A 3 46.55 -15.88 53.45
C TYR A 3 46.48 -16.68 52.13
N HIS A 4 45.27 -16.88 51.56
CA HIS A 4 44.85 -16.36 50.24
C HIS A 4 43.48 -16.91 49.78
N GLY A 5 42.69 -16.03 49.15
CA GLY A 5 41.45 -16.33 48.40
C GLY A 5 40.22 -15.66 49.00
N LEU A 6 40.15 -14.32 49.11
CA LEU A 6 39.85 -13.36 48.05
C LEU A 6 38.45 -13.54 47.41
N MET A 7 37.52 -12.69 47.86
CA MET A 7 36.44 -12.03 47.09
C MET A 7 35.41 -12.90 46.33
N LYS A 8 34.18 -12.91 46.84
CA LYS A 8 33.08 -12.13 46.24
C LYS A 8 31.97 -11.87 47.27
N LYS A 9 31.75 -10.58 47.53
CA LYS A 9 30.77 -10.03 48.45
C LYS A 9 29.38 -10.02 47.81
N ILE A 10 28.38 -10.32 48.63
CA ILE A 10 27.06 -9.67 48.75
C ILE A 10 26.74 -8.63 47.66
N THR A 11 25.73 -8.92 46.83
CA THR A 11 24.85 -7.91 46.25
C THR A 11 23.41 -8.43 46.30
N LEU A 12 22.68 -7.98 47.31
CA LEU A 12 21.22 -7.89 47.30
C LEU A 12 20.86 -6.78 46.31
N GLY A 13 19.91 -6.99 45.40
CA GLY A 13 19.44 -5.90 44.54
C GLY A 13 18.59 -6.37 43.38
N ILE A 14 17.27 -6.36 43.59
CA ILE A 14 16.22 -6.01 42.62
C ILE A 14 16.58 -6.26 41.15
N LEU A 15 16.10 -7.38 40.60
CA LEU A 15 15.74 -7.47 39.18
C LEU A 15 14.43 -8.25 39.04
N ALA A 16 13.43 -7.84 39.81
CA ALA A 16 12.04 -7.94 39.39
C ALA A 16 11.74 -6.61 38.68
N GLY A 17 11.47 -6.66 37.37
CA GLY A 17 11.06 -5.51 36.58
C GLY A 17 12.09 -5.09 35.52
N VAL A 18 12.26 -5.89 34.46
CA VAL A 18 12.10 -5.48 33.05
C VAL A 18 11.82 -6.74 32.23
N LEU A 19 10.78 -7.47 32.61
CA LEU A 19 9.93 -8.13 31.61
C LEU A 19 8.60 -7.40 31.76
N SER A 20 8.63 -6.10 31.41
CA SER A 20 7.40 -5.42 31.06
C SER A 20 6.80 -6.28 29.96
N ALA A 21 5.62 -6.80 30.23
CA ALA A 21 4.72 -7.20 29.18
C ALA A 21 4.67 -6.03 28.20
N ASN A 22 5.32 -6.15 27.05
CA ASN A 22 4.88 -5.44 25.87
C ASN A 22 3.53 -6.09 25.56
N ALA A 23 2.48 -5.63 26.25
CA ALA A 23 1.23 -5.47 25.56
C ALA A 23 1.60 -4.51 24.42
N ASN A 24 1.77 -5.00 23.20
CA ASN A 24 1.93 -4.11 22.05
C ASN A 24 0.65 -3.27 22.05
N ALA A 25 0.75 -2.04 22.54
CA ALA A 25 -0.36 -1.12 22.52
C ALA A 25 -0.49 -0.69 21.05
N THR A 26 -1.58 -1.07 20.40
CA THR A 26 -1.91 -0.62 19.05
C THR A 26 -1.84 0.90 18.99
N TYR A 27 -0.94 1.45 18.19
CA TYR A 27 -0.78 2.90 18.00
C TYR A 27 -2.03 3.49 17.36
N LEU A 28 -2.53 2.82 16.34
CA LEU A 28 -3.63 3.24 15.47
C LEU A 28 -4.24 1.97 14.83
N SER A 29 -5.56 1.92 14.75
CA SER A 29 -6.29 0.96 13.93
C SER A 29 -6.73 1.65 12.65
N ILE A 30 -6.55 0.98 11.52
CA ILE A 30 -6.92 1.49 10.20
C ILE A 30 -8.00 0.57 9.64
N ALA A 31 -9.09 1.14 9.14
CA ALA A 31 -10.07 0.42 8.34
C ALA A 31 -10.03 0.97 6.92
N ALA A 32 -9.69 0.13 5.95
CA ALA A 32 -9.89 0.46 4.54
C ALA A 32 -11.32 0.10 4.14
N GLU A 33 -12.02 1.06 3.58
CA GLU A 33 -13.29 0.84 2.91
C GLU A 33 -13.18 1.25 1.45
N GLY A 34 -13.99 0.67 0.58
CA GLY A 34 -13.98 1.00 -0.84
C GLY A 34 -14.28 -0.16 -1.75
N GLY A 35 -14.31 0.15 -3.04
CA GLY A 35 -14.58 -0.81 -4.09
C GLY A 35 -14.67 -0.18 -5.46
N PHE A 36 -14.80 -1.03 -6.47
CA PHE A 36 -14.98 -0.61 -7.85
C PHE A 36 -16.29 0.16 -7.98
N ASN A 37 -16.22 1.39 -8.49
CA ASN A 37 -17.38 2.25 -8.68
C ASN A 37 -17.58 2.64 -10.14
N HIS A 38 -16.58 2.44 -11.00
CA HIS A 38 -16.67 2.79 -12.41
C HIS A 38 -15.81 1.87 -13.27
N TYR A 39 -16.23 1.64 -14.50
CA TYR A 39 -15.41 1.00 -15.52
C TYR A 39 -15.81 1.46 -16.92
N THR A 40 -14.88 1.29 -17.86
CA THR A 40 -15.14 1.47 -19.30
C THR A 40 -14.64 0.28 -20.09
N GLU A 41 -15.27 0.04 -21.24
CA GLU A 41 -14.92 -1.08 -22.13
C GLU A 41 -14.63 -0.60 -23.56
N ASP A 42 -13.74 -1.29 -24.28
CA ASP A 42 -13.55 -1.09 -25.71
C ASP A 42 -14.59 -1.89 -26.52
N LEU A 43 -15.74 -1.25 -26.73
CA LEU A 43 -16.83 -1.81 -27.56
C LEU A 43 -16.44 -1.99 -29.04
N ALA A 44 -15.28 -1.51 -29.49
CA ALA A 44 -14.78 -1.81 -30.83
C ALA A 44 -14.27 -3.26 -30.96
N GLN A 45 -13.89 -3.90 -29.85
CA GLN A 45 -13.37 -5.28 -29.84
C GLN A 45 -14.47 -6.34 -29.77
N GLY A 46 -15.66 -5.98 -29.28
CA GLY A 46 -16.73 -6.97 -29.12
C GLY A 46 -17.96 -6.47 -28.40
N VAL A 47 -18.70 -7.44 -27.83
CA VAL A 47 -19.92 -7.17 -27.07
C VAL A 47 -19.57 -6.91 -25.61
N ALA A 48 -20.20 -5.89 -25.01
CA ALA A 48 -20.10 -5.59 -23.58
C ALA A 48 -20.27 -6.85 -22.72
N SER A 49 -19.36 -7.04 -21.76
CA SER A 49 -19.30 -8.27 -20.96
C SER A 49 -18.92 -8.06 -19.50
N THR A 50 -18.41 -6.87 -19.17
CA THR A 50 -17.97 -6.54 -17.83
C THR A 50 -19.17 -6.36 -16.92
N GLU A 51 -19.12 -7.01 -15.77
CA GLU A 51 -20.10 -6.88 -14.71
C GLU A 51 -19.41 -6.76 -13.35
N TYR A 52 -20.08 -6.04 -12.45
CA TYR A 52 -19.68 -5.99 -11.05
C TYR A 52 -19.96 -7.33 -10.38
N VAL A 53 -19.06 -7.73 -9.49
CA VAL A 53 -19.16 -8.99 -8.76
C VAL A 53 -18.96 -8.80 -7.26
N SER A 54 -19.52 -9.74 -6.52
CA SER A 54 -19.21 -9.96 -5.11
C SER A 54 -18.49 -11.30 -4.95
N GLN A 55 -17.57 -11.36 -4.00
CA GLN A 55 -16.85 -12.56 -3.62
C GLN A 55 -17.57 -13.28 -2.49
N MET A 56 -17.98 -14.52 -2.76
CA MET A 56 -18.55 -15.38 -1.74
C MET A 56 -17.46 -15.87 -0.77
N PRO A 57 -17.82 -16.31 0.46
CA PRO A 57 -16.84 -16.78 1.45
C PRO A 57 -15.98 -17.97 1.01
N ASP A 58 -16.39 -18.69 -0.04
CA ASP A 58 -15.63 -19.79 -0.64
C ASP A 58 -14.70 -19.33 -1.79
N GLY A 59 -14.60 -18.01 -2.02
CA GLY A 59 -13.82 -17.39 -3.09
C GLY A 59 -14.55 -17.29 -4.43
N THR A 60 -15.77 -17.82 -4.55
CA THR A 60 -16.52 -17.78 -5.81
C THR A 60 -16.98 -16.37 -6.13
N LEU A 61 -16.77 -15.93 -7.38
CA LEU A 61 -17.30 -14.65 -7.87
C LEU A 61 -18.70 -14.81 -8.42
N VAL A 62 -19.64 -14.03 -7.90
CA VAL A 62 -21.04 -14.01 -8.33
C VAL A 62 -21.37 -12.60 -8.80
N ALA A 63 -22.11 -12.49 -9.91
CA ALA A 63 -22.61 -11.20 -10.37
C ALA A 63 -23.37 -10.50 -9.24
N ASP A 64 -23.00 -9.26 -8.98
CA ASP A 64 -23.67 -8.45 -7.98
C ASP A 64 -25.13 -8.21 -8.42
N ALA A 65 -26.05 -8.21 -7.46
CA ALA A 65 -27.45 -7.89 -7.73
C ALA A 65 -27.61 -6.43 -8.15
N ASP A 66 -26.75 -5.55 -7.65
CA ASP A 66 -26.63 -4.17 -8.11
C ASP A 66 -25.51 -4.08 -9.15
N GLN A 67 -25.84 -3.54 -10.33
CA GLN A 67 -24.89 -3.31 -11.41
C GLN A 67 -24.73 -1.80 -11.68
N SER A 68 -25.16 -0.96 -10.73
CA SER A 68 -25.03 0.49 -10.82
C SER A 68 -23.67 0.94 -10.31
N GLY A 69 -22.91 1.64 -11.16
CA GLY A 69 -21.70 2.35 -10.74
C GLY A 69 -21.98 3.74 -10.17
N GLY A 70 -20.91 4.45 -9.81
CA GLY A 70 -20.90 5.83 -9.34
C GLY A 70 -20.79 5.91 -7.83
N ALA A 71 -21.94 6.04 -7.15
CA ALA A 71 -21.97 6.16 -5.68
C ALA A 71 -21.94 4.80 -4.98
N THR A 72 -22.31 3.72 -5.68
CA THR A 72 -22.20 2.34 -5.18
C THR A 72 -20.81 1.81 -5.52
N VAL A 73 -20.23 1.06 -4.58
CA VAL A 73 -18.94 0.38 -4.73
C VAL A 73 -19.14 -1.13 -4.71
N HIS A 74 -18.28 -1.85 -5.43
CA HIS A 74 -18.35 -3.30 -5.58
C HIS A 74 -17.00 -3.96 -5.28
N GLU A 75 -17.02 -5.22 -4.85
CA GLU A 75 -15.81 -5.97 -4.48
C GLU A 75 -14.96 -6.36 -5.68
N GLY A 76 -15.54 -6.42 -6.88
CA GLY A 76 -14.78 -6.77 -8.07
C GLY A 76 -15.47 -6.45 -9.38
N LEU A 77 -14.70 -6.71 -10.44
CA LEU A 77 -15.13 -6.71 -11.84
C LEU A 77 -14.78 -8.07 -12.44
N ARG A 78 -15.63 -8.59 -13.32
CA ARG A 78 -15.24 -9.67 -14.24
C ARG A 78 -15.69 -9.35 -15.64
N TRP A 79 -14.93 -9.79 -16.62
CA TRP A 79 -15.23 -9.61 -18.04
C TRP A 79 -14.88 -10.87 -18.84
N GLY A 80 -15.58 -11.09 -19.93
CA GLY A 80 -15.52 -12.32 -20.72
C GLY A 80 -16.82 -13.12 -20.68
N GLY A 81 -16.70 -14.43 -20.91
CA GLY A 81 -17.86 -15.32 -21.07
C GLY A 81 -18.29 -16.03 -19.79
N ASN A 82 -19.47 -16.66 -19.81
CA ASN A 82 -19.98 -17.50 -18.73
C ASN A 82 -19.10 -18.74 -18.39
N GLY A 83 -18.03 -18.99 -19.16
CA GLY A 83 -17.10 -20.10 -18.96
C GLY A 83 -15.75 -19.61 -18.43
N THR A 84 -14.97 -19.00 -19.32
CA THR A 84 -13.68 -18.36 -18.99
C THR A 84 -13.86 -16.84 -18.99
N TYR A 85 -13.39 -16.21 -17.93
CA TYR A 85 -13.44 -14.76 -17.71
C TYR A 85 -12.21 -14.32 -16.94
N SER A 86 -11.73 -13.13 -17.22
CA SER A 86 -10.75 -12.44 -16.39
C SER A 86 -11.47 -11.64 -15.31
N SER A 87 -10.77 -11.33 -14.22
CA SER A 87 -11.39 -10.60 -13.10
C SER A 87 -10.40 -9.78 -12.29
N LEU A 88 -10.91 -8.69 -11.73
CA LEU A 88 -10.28 -7.90 -10.69
C LEU A 88 -11.09 -8.03 -9.41
N VAL A 89 -10.44 -8.38 -8.32
CA VAL A 89 -11.07 -8.55 -7.01
C VAL A 89 -10.31 -7.74 -5.99
N LEU A 90 -11.00 -6.81 -5.32
CA LEU A 90 -10.51 -6.02 -4.21
C LEU A 90 -10.89 -6.71 -2.90
N GLU A 91 -9.90 -6.95 -2.06
CA GLU A 91 -10.06 -7.32 -0.66
C GLU A 91 -9.59 -6.17 0.22
N ASN A 92 -10.40 -5.76 1.18
CA ASN A 92 -10.07 -4.72 2.14
C ASN A 92 -9.73 -5.34 3.50
N PHE A 93 -8.74 -4.77 4.17
CA PHE A 93 -8.27 -5.19 5.48
C PHE A 93 -8.42 -4.06 6.50
N ALA A 94 -8.55 -4.45 7.77
CA ALA A 94 -8.61 -3.51 8.89
C ALA A 94 -7.47 -3.80 9.89
N PRO A 95 -6.20 -3.48 9.56
CA PRO A 95 -5.06 -3.80 10.41
C PRO A 95 -4.98 -2.90 11.65
N ASP A 96 -4.47 -3.49 12.74
CA ASP A 96 -4.01 -2.78 13.93
C ASP A 96 -2.49 -2.54 13.84
N ILE A 97 -2.08 -1.27 13.82
CA ILE A 97 -0.66 -0.89 13.79
C ILE A 97 -0.08 -1.03 15.20
N ASP A 98 0.59 -2.14 15.45
CA ASP A 98 1.15 -2.48 16.76
C ASP A 98 2.69 -2.36 16.82
N ALA A 99 3.34 -2.14 15.67
CA ALA A 99 4.77 -1.89 15.54
C ALA A 99 5.07 -0.76 14.54
N LEU A 100 6.10 0.04 14.87
CA LEU A 100 6.60 1.07 13.97
C LEU A 100 7.45 0.46 12.86
N ASP A 101 7.56 1.17 11.73
CA ASP A 101 8.37 0.80 10.56
C ASP A 101 8.06 -0.61 10.01
N THR A 102 6.83 -1.08 10.26
CA THR A 102 6.30 -2.36 9.80
C THR A 102 5.18 -2.08 8.81
N ALA A 103 5.21 -2.78 7.67
CA ALA A 103 4.19 -2.64 6.65
C ALA A 103 2.98 -3.53 6.97
N TYR A 104 1.79 -2.96 6.89
CA TYR A 104 0.51 -3.65 7.06
C TYR A 104 -0.32 -3.47 5.78
N ALA A 105 -0.89 -4.55 5.27
CA ALA A 105 -1.80 -4.48 4.13
C ALA A 105 -3.13 -3.87 4.57
N VAL A 106 -3.60 -2.88 3.83
CA VAL A 106 -4.93 -2.26 4.01
C VAL A 106 -5.87 -2.67 2.89
N SER A 107 -5.35 -3.01 1.71
CA SER A 107 -6.12 -3.68 0.67
C SER A 107 -5.23 -4.55 -0.21
N ALA A 108 -5.85 -5.49 -0.91
CA ALA A 108 -5.23 -6.30 -1.96
C ALA A 108 -6.13 -6.30 -3.19
N ILE A 109 -5.56 -6.08 -4.36
CA ILE A 109 -6.26 -6.27 -5.62
C ILE A 109 -5.63 -7.46 -6.31
N THR A 110 -6.47 -8.43 -6.63
CA THR A 110 -6.07 -9.64 -7.36
C THR A 110 -6.59 -9.56 -8.78
N HIS A 111 -5.67 -9.57 -9.74
CA HIS A 111 -6.00 -9.81 -11.13
C HIS A 111 -5.90 -11.30 -11.42
N ASN A 112 -6.98 -11.87 -11.96
CA ASN A 112 -6.95 -13.20 -12.55
C ASN A 112 -7.04 -13.04 -14.06
N ASN A 113 -5.93 -13.30 -14.75
CA ASN A 113 -5.82 -13.17 -16.18
C ASN A 113 -6.04 -14.53 -16.86
N PHE A 114 -7.08 -14.65 -17.68
CA PHE A 114 -7.45 -15.89 -18.35
C PHE A 114 -7.81 -15.67 -19.82
N ASP A 115 -7.59 -16.69 -20.64
CA ASP A 115 -7.86 -16.62 -22.07
C ASP A 115 -9.37 -16.55 -22.38
N ILE A 116 -9.83 -15.35 -22.68
CA ILE A 116 -11.16 -15.05 -23.19
C ILE A 116 -11.24 -15.37 -24.70
N SER A 117 -11.59 -16.62 -25.01
CA SER A 117 -11.69 -17.17 -26.38
C SER A 117 -12.73 -16.54 -27.34
N ALA A 118 -13.46 -15.48 -26.96
CA ALA A 118 -14.56 -14.90 -27.73
C ALA A 118 -14.44 -13.37 -27.87
N GLN A 119 -15.12 -12.80 -28.88
CA GLN A 119 -15.13 -11.35 -29.14
C GLN A 119 -16.01 -10.60 -28.12
N PHE A 120 -15.49 -10.45 -26.92
CA PHE A 120 -16.03 -9.56 -25.91
C PHE A 120 -15.32 -8.20 -25.95
N ALA A 121 -16.01 -7.17 -25.46
CA ALA A 121 -15.37 -5.90 -25.19
C ALA A 121 -14.38 -6.07 -24.04
N TRP A 122 -13.18 -5.55 -24.22
CA TRP A 122 -12.13 -5.58 -23.21
C TRP A 122 -12.37 -4.49 -22.17
N LEU A 123 -12.04 -4.77 -20.92
CA LEU A 123 -11.93 -3.73 -19.91
C LEU A 123 -10.85 -2.73 -20.38
N MET A 124 -11.09 -1.44 -20.20
CA MET A 124 -10.14 -0.38 -20.59
C MET A 124 -9.71 0.43 -19.39
N THR A 125 -10.67 0.78 -18.53
CA THR A 125 -10.40 1.47 -17.29
C THR A 125 -11.31 0.95 -16.20
N ALA A 126 -10.83 0.99 -14.97
CA ALA A 126 -11.62 0.78 -13.76
C ALA A 126 -11.23 1.83 -12.72
N SER A 127 -12.19 2.29 -11.94
CA SER A 127 -11.94 3.18 -10.80
C SER A 127 -12.36 2.49 -9.51
N ILE A 128 -11.58 2.69 -8.46
CA ILE A 128 -11.82 2.23 -7.11
C ILE A 128 -11.89 3.47 -6.22
N ALA A 129 -13.08 3.74 -5.69
CA ALA A 129 -13.22 4.72 -4.62
C ALA A 129 -12.85 4.03 -3.30
N GLY A 130 -11.89 4.61 -2.57
CA GLY A 130 -11.43 4.10 -1.28
C GLY A 130 -11.43 5.18 -0.21
N SER A 131 -11.52 4.75 1.05
CA SER A 131 -11.27 5.57 2.22
C SER A 131 -10.42 4.81 3.23
N LEU A 132 -9.58 5.54 3.95
CA LEU A 132 -8.85 5.05 5.12
C LEU A 132 -9.42 5.73 6.35
N GLU A 133 -10.07 4.95 7.20
CA GLU A 133 -10.57 5.42 8.49
C GLU A 133 -9.58 5.11 9.60
N PHE A 134 -9.41 6.07 10.51
CA PHE A 134 -8.42 5.99 11.57
C PHE A 134 -9.09 5.99 12.95
N SER A 135 -8.72 5.05 13.81
CA SER A 135 -9.18 5.02 15.21
C SER A 135 -8.05 4.70 16.19
N SER A 136 -8.07 5.26 17.40
CA SER A 136 -7.08 4.96 18.44
C SER A 136 -7.63 5.19 19.85
N SER A 137 -7.07 4.48 20.83
CA SER A 137 -7.29 4.78 22.26
C SER A 137 -6.34 5.84 22.81
N HIS A 138 -5.34 6.23 22.02
CA HIS A 138 -4.37 7.27 22.37
C HIS A 138 -4.92 8.66 22.09
N SER A 139 -4.37 9.68 22.76
CA SER A 139 -4.71 11.07 22.46
C SER A 139 -3.99 11.52 21.20
N GLY A 140 -4.67 12.19 20.26
CA GLY A 140 -4.00 12.59 19.04
C GLY A 140 -4.92 12.74 17.84
N GLY A 141 -4.35 12.51 16.66
CA GLY A 141 -5.07 12.49 15.40
C GLY A 141 -4.21 13.00 14.24
N ILE A 142 -4.88 13.38 13.16
CA ILE A 142 -4.25 13.95 11.97
C ILE A 142 -3.70 15.34 12.31
N ALA A 143 -2.42 15.54 12.11
CA ALA A 143 -1.75 16.80 12.38
C ALA A 143 -1.86 17.77 11.19
N ALA A 144 -1.80 19.08 11.45
CA ALA A 144 -1.84 20.12 10.41
C ALA A 144 -0.65 20.11 9.44
N GLY A 145 0.34 19.26 9.72
CA GLY A 145 1.56 19.09 8.93
C GLY A 145 2.59 18.26 9.70
N PHE A 146 3.65 17.83 9.01
CA PHE A 146 4.74 17.09 9.63
C PHE A 146 5.42 17.92 10.72
N GLY A 147 5.54 17.34 11.93
CA GLY A 147 6.09 18.02 13.09
C GLY A 147 5.16 19.06 13.73
N SER A 148 3.89 19.14 13.31
CA SER A 148 2.88 20.00 13.94
C SER A 148 2.24 19.30 15.13
N THR A 149 2.07 20.01 16.25
CA THR A 149 1.30 19.55 17.42
C THR A 149 -0.18 19.95 17.33
N THR A 150 -0.54 20.76 16.34
CA THR A 150 -1.93 21.12 16.06
C THR A 150 -2.61 19.96 15.36
N VAL A 151 -3.49 19.28 16.09
CA VAL A 151 -4.40 18.25 15.55
C VAL A 151 -5.53 18.97 14.80
N VAL A 152 -5.69 18.64 13.52
CA VAL A 152 -6.77 19.15 12.66
C VAL A 152 -8.01 18.29 12.80
N ASP A 153 -7.81 16.98 12.96
CA ASP A 153 -8.86 16.01 13.22
C ASP A 153 -8.37 14.98 14.21
N ASP A 154 -9.25 14.58 15.13
CA ASP A 154 -8.98 13.46 16.04
C ASP A 154 -9.01 12.15 15.22
N PHE A 155 -8.87 11.00 15.86
CA PHE A 155 -9.08 9.69 15.25
C PHE A 155 -10.55 9.39 14.91
N THR A 156 -11.18 10.34 14.24
CA THR A 156 -12.52 10.29 13.65
C THR A 156 -12.51 10.69 12.16
N SER A 157 -11.31 11.01 11.64
CA SER A 157 -10.94 11.25 10.24
C SER A 157 -11.13 10.06 9.29
N ASP A 158 -11.81 10.22 8.15
CA ASP A 158 -11.56 9.40 6.96
C ASP A 158 -10.68 10.16 5.94
N VAL A 159 -9.77 9.45 5.29
CA VAL A 159 -9.02 9.97 4.13
C VAL A 159 -9.51 9.22 2.90
N SER A 160 -10.34 9.90 2.11
CA SER A 160 -10.82 9.39 0.83
C SER A 160 -9.76 9.51 -0.25
N THR A 161 -9.71 8.56 -1.18
CA THR A 161 -8.83 8.56 -2.35
C THR A 161 -9.52 7.79 -3.48
N GLU A 162 -9.35 8.22 -4.72
CA GLU A 162 -9.82 7.46 -5.87
C GLU A 162 -8.62 6.88 -6.62
N PHE A 163 -8.55 5.56 -6.66
CA PHE A 163 -7.55 4.83 -7.42
C PHE A 163 -8.08 4.58 -8.82
N ASN A 164 -7.35 5.04 -9.82
CA ASN A 164 -7.67 4.79 -11.22
C ASN A 164 -6.73 3.72 -11.76
N ILE A 165 -7.33 2.77 -12.46
CA ILE A 165 -6.66 1.63 -13.07
C ILE A 165 -6.93 1.73 -14.56
N ASP A 166 -5.91 2.12 -15.32
CA ASP A 166 -5.94 2.02 -16.77
C ASP A 166 -5.49 0.60 -17.14
N PHE A 167 -6.41 -0.16 -17.71
CA PHE A 167 -6.17 -1.55 -18.05
C PHE A 167 -5.88 -1.70 -19.54
N LYS A 168 -4.92 -2.57 -19.83
CA LYS A 168 -4.68 -3.04 -21.18
C LYS A 168 -4.74 -4.55 -21.22
N GLU A 169 -5.87 -5.03 -21.74
CA GLU A 169 -5.96 -6.39 -22.27
C GLU A 169 -5.12 -6.47 -23.55
N THR A 170 -4.23 -7.44 -23.58
CA THR A 170 -3.47 -7.82 -24.76
C THR A 170 -4.16 -9.01 -25.41
N PHE A 171 -4.04 -9.13 -26.73
CA PHE A 171 -4.76 -10.18 -27.44
C PHE A 171 -4.29 -11.56 -26.97
N ASN A 172 -5.21 -12.49 -26.75
CA ASN A 172 -4.87 -13.87 -26.43
C ASN A 172 -4.30 -14.57 -27.66
N THR A 173 -2.99 -14.45 -27.81
CA THR A 173 -2.21 -15.14 -28.83
C THR A 173 -1.30 -16.13 -28.13
N SER A 174 -1.27 -17.35 -28.68
CA SER A 174 -0.36 -18.39 -28.23
C SER A 174 1.10 -18.15 -28.65
N SER A 175 1.45 -16.95 -29.12
CA SER A 175 2.77 -16.58 -29.61
C SER A 175 3.18 -15.19 -29.13
N THR A 176 4.31 -15.10 -28.46
CA THR A 176 4.93 -13.84 -28.02
C THR A 176 5.35 -12.95 -29.18
N ASP A 177 5.56 -13.51 -30.38
CA ASP A 177 6.03 -12.77 -31.57
C ASP A 177 5.00 -11.76 -32.12
N THR A 178 3.74 -11.91 -31.72
CA THR A 178 2.63 -11.04 -32.15
C THR A 178 2.26 -9.98 -31.11
N CYS A 179 2.92 -10.00 -29.95
CA CYS A 179 2.68 -9.02 -28.91
C CYS A 179 3.25 -7.66 -29.30
N GLU A 180 2.48 -6.61 -29.02
CA GLU A 180 2.97 -5.25 -29.17
C GLU A 180 4.12 -5.01 -28.18
N ARG A 181 5.17 -4.33 -28.62
CA ARG A 181 6.26 -3.96 -27.73
C ARG A 181 5.80 -2.79 -26.88
N VAL A 182 5.62 -3.05 -25.60
CA VAL A 182 5.22 -2.07 -24.60
C VAL A 182 6.35 -1.96 -23.56
N SER A 183 6.58 -0.75 -23.05
CA SER A 183 7.57 -0.53 -21.99
C SER A 183 7.16 -1.26 -20.71
N ASP A 184 8.13 -1.75 -19.93
CA ASP A 184 7.86 -2.46 -18.67
C ASP A 184 7.20 -1.55 -17.63
N ASP A 185 7.32 -0.23 -17.82
CA ASP A 185 6.74 0.82 -16.99
C ASP A 185 6.03 1.89 -17.85
N VAL A 186 5.32 2.81 -17.21
CA VAL A 186 4.74 3.99 -17.87
C VAL A 186 5.84 4.89 -18.46
N ASP A 187 7.02 4.94 -17.83
CA ASP A 187 8.20 5.57 -18.44
C ASP A 187 8.76 4.68 -19.58
N PRO A 188 8.78 5.16 -20.83
CA PRO A 188 9.34 4.41 -21.97
C PRO A 188 10.86 4.16 -21.87
N SER A 189 11.55 4.74 -20.89
CA SER A 189 12.97 4.55 -20.67
C SER A 189 13.32 3.25 -19.92
N SER A 190 12.34 2.57 -19.30
CA SER A 190 12.54 1.34 -18.52
C SER A 190 12.89 0.11 -19.38
N GLY A 191 12.69 0.20 -20.69
CA GLY A 191 12.92 -0.88 -21.64
C GLY A 191 11.64 -1.69 -21.88
N ASP A 192 11.63 -2.47 -22.96
CA ASP A 192 10.42 -3.20 -23.36
C ASP A 192 10.20 -4.43 -22.46
N HIS A 193 8.93 -4.68 -22.13
CA HIS A 193 8.48 -5.85 -21.42
C HIS A 193 8.83 -7.14 -22.17
N VAL A 194 9.18 -8.18 -21.41
CA VAL A 194 9.59 -9.48 -21.95
C VAL A 194 8.51 -10.52 -21.67
N PHE A 195 7.67 -10.74 -22.67
CA PHE A 195 6.63 -11.78 -22.67
C PHE A 195 7.21 -13.18 -22.52
N VAL A 196 6.60 -14.00 -21.66
CA VAL A 196 7.10 -15.37 -21.35
C VAL A 196 6.37 -16.46 -22.15
N SER A 197 5.04 -16.43 -22.20
CA SER A 197 4.23 -17.52 -22.78
C SER A 197 3.12 -17.08 -23.73
N ALA A 198 2.60 -15.87 -23.56
CA ALA A 198 1.61 -15.23 -24.41
C ALA A 198 1.80 -13.71 -24.28
N CYS A 199 0.86 -12.91 -24.80
CA CYS A 199 0.85 -11.50 -24.42
C CYS A 199 0.31 -11.40 -23.01
N ASP A 200 1.08 -10.74 -22.15
CA ASP A 200 0.74 -10.54 -20.75
C ASP A 200 -0.06 -9.24 -20.63
N ASP A 201 -1.04 -9.23 -19.74
CA ASP A 201 -1.89 -8.08 -19.51
C ASP A 201 -1.29 -7.17 -18.45
N TYR A 202 -1.56 -5.87 -18.55
CA TYR A 202 -1.04 -4.91 -17.60
C TYR A 202 -2.04 -3.86 -17.15
N PHE A 203 -1.72 -3.28 -16.00
CA PHE A 203 -2.42 -2.17 -15.39
C PHE A 203 -1.46 -1.03 -15.15
N ASP A 204 -1.86 0.17 -15.55
CA ASP A 204 -1.24 1.40 -15.10
C ASP A 204 -2.06 1.97 -13.95
N PHE A 205 -1.38 2.39 -12.89
CA PHE A 205 -2.03 2.92 -11.69
C PHE A 205 -1.84 4.41 -11.60
N SER A 206 -2.89 5.09 -11.15
CA SER A 206 -2.79 6.46 -10.67
C SER A 206 -3.71 6.67 -9.47
N VAL A 207 -3.40 7.69 -8.68
CA VAL A 207 -4.13 8.04 -7.48
C VAL A 207 -4.59 9.48 -7.62
N ASP A 208 -5.88 9.73 -7.40
CA ASP A 208 -6.45 11.06 -7.27
C ASP A 208 -6.80 11.29 -5.79
N ASN A 209 -5.96 12.08 -5.12
CA ASN A 209 -6.06 12.36 -3.71
C ASN A 209 -6.69 13.74 -3.48
N PRO A 210 -7.52 13.91 -2.45
CA PRO A 210 -7.99 15.23 -2.08
C PRO A 210 -6.84 16.11 -1.61
N ASP A 211 -6.85 17.37 -2.04
CA ASP A 211 -5.92 18.39 -1.54
C ASP A 211 -5.92 18.40 0.01
N PRO A 212 -4.74 18.40 0.67
CA PRO A 212 -3.40 18.69 0.14
C PRO A 212 -2.52 17.45 -0.12
N LEU A 213 -3.09 16.25 -0.20
CA LEU A 213 -2.32 15.02 -0.44
C LEU A 213 -1.86 14.95 -1.91
N PRO A 214 -0.66 14.41 -2.19
CA PRO A 214 -0.16 14.34 -3.57
C PRO A 214 -0.81 13.18 -4.35
N ASP A 215 -1.07 13.39 -5.63
CA ASP A 215 -1.61 12.40 -6.59
C ASP A 215 -0.54 11.39 -7.07
N SER A 216 0.27 10.91 -6.14
CA SER A 216 1.34 9.95 -6.41
C SER A 216 1.63 9.13 -5.17
N LEU A 217 2.02 7.88 -5.39
CA LEU A 217 2.52 7.01 -4.34
C LEU A 217 4.06 6.93 -4.40
N PRO A 218 4.74 6.73 -3.25
CA PRO A 218 4.17 6.76 -1.91
C PRO A 218 3.81 8.18 -1.46
N PHE A 219 2.77 8.32 -0.65
CA PHE A 219 2.47 9.56 0.07
C PHE A 219 2.46 9.34 1.58
N SER A 220 2.41 10.41 2.37
CA SER A 220 2.43 10.28 3.83
C SER A 220 1.46 11.23 4.52
N ILE A 221 0.78 10.71 5.54
CA ILE A 221 -0.19 11.43 6.36
C ILE A 221 0.47 11.74 7.71
N PRO A 222 0.53 13.01 8.14
CA PRO A 222 1.13 13.38 9.41
C PRO A 222 0.17 13.10 10.57
N PHE A 223 0.66 12.41 11.60
CA PHE A 223 -0.07 12.16 12.84
C PHE A 223 0.65 12.78 14.04
N TYR A 224 -0.12 13.18 15.03
CA TYR A 224 0.38 13.52 16.36
C TYR A 224 -0.31 12.60 17.37
N ILE A 225 0.46 11.74 18.05
CA ILE A 225 -0.07 10.70 18.93
C ILE A 225 0.70 10.75 20.24
N ASP A 226 -0.01 10.94 21.36
CA ASP A 226 0.51 10.93 22.72
C ASP A 226 1.77 11.80 22.93
N GLY A 227 1.81 12.95 22.26
CA GLY A 227 2.91 13.90 22.39
C GLY A 227 4.02 13.76 21.35
N GLU A 228 3.99 12.74 20.49
CA GLU A 228 5.01 12.46 19.48
C GLU A 228 4.47 12.62 18.04
N HIS A 229 5.37 12.91 17.10
CA HIS A 229 5.03 13.05 15.68
C HIS A 229 5.29 11.76 14.90
N PHE A 230 4.34 11.39 14.05
CA PHE A 230 4.40 10.22 13.19
C PHE A 230 4.06 10.57 11.74
N ALA A 231 4.53 9.73 10.82
CA ALA A 231 4.19 9.74 9.43
C ALA A 231 3.65 8.36 9.07
N LEU A 232 2.39 8.30 8.62
CA LEU A 232 1.82 7.09 8.04
C LEU A 232 2.09 7.14 6.54
N THR A 233 2.99 6.31 6.05
CA THR A 233 3.31 6.21 4.62
C THR A 233 2.40 5.19 3.96
N VAL A 234 1.72 5.58 2.88
CA VAL A 234 0.88 4.72 2.02
C VAL A 234 1.65 4.42 0.74
N PHE A 235 1.68 3.16 0.31
CA PHE A 235 2.44 2.72 -0.87
C PHE A 235 1.90 1.41 -1.47
N PHE A 236 2.25 1.10 -2.72
CA PHE A 236 1.95 -0.20 -3.34
C PHE A 236 3.07 -1.21 -3.18
N SER A 237 2.71 -2.49 -3.07
CA SER A 237 3.66 -3.61 -2.90
C SER A 237 3.19 -4.87 -3.62
N GLU A 238 4.10 -5.59 -4.29
CA GLU A 238 3.84 -6.94 -4.84
C GLU A 238 4.15 -8.05 -3.82
N ASP A 239 5.08 -7.79 -2.89
CA ASP A 239 5.56 -8.76 -1.90
C ASP A 239 4.99 -8.54 -0.49
N GLY A 240 4.18 -7.49 -0.33
CA GLY A 240 3.59 -7.08 0.96
C GLY A 240 4.61 -6.48 1.93
N VAL A 241 5.78 -6.05 1.45
CA VAL A 241 6.84 -5.50 2.31
C VAL A 241 7.45 -4.24 1.72
N ALA A 242 7.87 -4.27 0.46
CA ALA A 242 8.61 -3.19 -0.17
C ALA A 242 7.72 -2.36 -1.12
N PRO A 243 7.94 -1.03 -1.19
CA PRO A 243 7.33 -0.21 -2.23
C PRO A 243 7.76 -0.65 -3.63
N ILE A 244 6.80 -0.69 -4.54
CA ILE A 244 7.04 -0.81 -5.98
C ILE A 244 7.53 0.55 -6.49
N ASP A 245 8.48 0.56 -7.43
CA ASP A 245 9.07 1.74 -8.03
C ASP A 245 8.65 1.97 -9.50
N ARG A 246 7.57 1.32 -9.91
CA ARG A 246 6.95 1.35 -11.24
C ARG A 246 5.44 1.53 -11.11
N ASP A 247 4.84 2.19 -12.09
CA ASP A 247 3.40 2.47 -12.13
C ASP A 247 2.63 1.47 -12.99
N ARG A 248 3.34 0.53 -13.64
CA ARG A 248 2.77 -0.58 -14.42
C ARG A 248 3.01 -1.93 -13.74
N LEU A 249 1.95 -2.74 -13.65
CA LEU A 249 2.03 -4.14 -13.21
C LEU A 249 1.54 -5.10 -14.28
N TRP A 250 2.26 -6.19 -14.42
CA TRP A 250 2.02 -7.23 -15.42
C TRP A 250 1.44 -8.48 -14.77
N THR A 251 0.48 -9.10 -15.44
CA THR A 251 -0.05 -10.41 -15.09
C THR A 251 0.11 -11.32 -16.29
N GLU A 252 0.94 -12.36 -16.09
CA GLU A 252 1.10 -13.39 -17.10
C GLU A 252 -0.26 -14.00 -17.50
N GLU A 253 -0.41 -14.34 -18.77
CA GLU A 253 -1.60 -15.03 -19.26
C GLU A 253 -1.82 -16.37 -18.54
N GLU A 254 -3.08 -16.69 -18.22
CA GLU A 254 -3.48 -17.86 -17.43
C GLU A 254 -2.87 -17.89 -16.01
N LYS A 255 -2.51 -16.72 -15.47
CA LYS A 255 -1.99 -16.53 -14.11
C LYS A 255 -2.80 -15.52 -13.34
N SER A 256 -2.49 -15.45 -12.05
CA SER A 256 -3.01 -14.43 -11.17
C SER A 256 -1.84 -13.70 -10.50
N SER A 257 -1.99 -12.39 -10.43
CA SER A 257 -1.11 -11.48 -9.70
C SER A 257 -1.92 -10.74 -8.65
N THR A 258 -1.35 -10.57 -7.46
CA THR A 258 -1.95 -9.79 -6.38
C THR A 258 -1.01 -8.66 -6.02
N PHE A 259 -1.56 -7.46 -5.90
CA PHE A 259 -0.83 -6.29 -5.43
C PHE A 259 -1.54 -5.68 -4.23
N TYR A 260 -0.78 -5.12 -3.32
CA TYR A 260 -1.23 -4.65 -2.03
C TYR A 260 -1.10 -3.15 -1.93
N THR A 261 -2.11 -2.50 -1.35
CA THR A 261 -1.93 -1.19 -0.74
C THR A 261 -1.46 -1.41 0.69
N MET A 262 -0.29 -0.87 1.00
CA MET A 262 0.39 -1.03 2.26
C MET A 262 0.45 0.30 3.00
N VAL A 263 0.46 0.21 4.32
CA VAL A 263 0.72 1.35 5.20
C VAL A 263 1.83 1.02 6.19
N SER A 264 2.68 2.00 6.49
CA SER A 264 3.72 1.89 7.51
C SER A 264 3.77 3.16 8.34
N LEU A 265 3.73 3.02 9.66
CA LEU A 265 3.81 4.14 10.60
C LEU A 265 5.25 4.30 11.10
N SER A 266 5.84 5.46 10.83
CA SER A 266 7.20 5.80 11.24
C SER A 266 7.20 7.01 12.15
N ARG A 267 8.11 7.05 13.13
CA ARG A 267 8.29 8.22 13.99
C ARG A 267 9.03 9.31 13.23
N VAL A 268 8.52 10.54 13.26
CA VAL A 268 9.19 11.72 12.69
C VAL A 268 10.14 12.28 13.75
N PRO A 269 11.46 12.32 13.51
CA PRO A 269 12.41 12.91 14.45
C PRO A 269 12.08 14.38 14.69
N GLU A 270 12.05 14.81 15.95
CA GLU A 270 11.82 16.22 16.25
C GLU A 270 12.93 17.10 15.64
N PRO A 271 12.60 18.28 15.08
CA PRO A 271 13.59 19.19 14.51
C PRO A 271 14.76 19.53 15.45
N GLU A 272 14.51 19.54 16.76
CA GLU A 272 15.53 19.83 17.78
C GLU A 272 16.59 18.72 17.87
N THR A 273 16.22 17.47 17.61
CA THR A 273 17.17 16.34 17.57
C THR A 273 18.11 16.43 16.37
N LEU A 274 17.61 16.90 15.22
CA LEU A 274 18.43 17.19 14.03
C LEU A 274 19.37 18.39 14.27
N LEU A 275 18.88 19.43 14.95
CA LEU A 275 19.69 20.58 15.35
C LEU A 275 20.83 20.17 16.30
N LEU A 276 20.55 19.33 17.30
CA LEU A 276 21.53 18.83 18.27
C LEU A 276 22.54 17.87 17.61
N LEU A 277 22.12 17.01 16.69
CA LEU A 277 23.01 16.16 15.91
C LEU A 277 23.93 17.00 14.99
N GLY A 278 23.36 17.99 14.31
CA GLY A 278 24.10 18.95 13.48
C GLY A 278 25.10 19.78 14.29
N MET A 279 24.71 20.25 15.47
CA MET A 279 25.60 20.95 16.40
C MET A 279 26.67 20.04 16.99
N GLY A 280 26.37 18.76 17.25
CA GLY A 280 27.32 17.77 17.73
C GLY A 280 28.42 17.45 16.69
N LEU A 281 28.04 17.32 15.42
CA LEU A 281 28.96 17.11 14.30
C LEU A 281 29.83 18.34 14.04
N LEU A 282 29.27 19.54 14.09
CA LEU A 282 30.04 20.79 14.01
C LEU A 282 31.00 20.96 15.19
N GLY A 283 30.57 20.60 16.41
CA GLY A 283 31.39 20.65 17.62
C GLY A 283 32.59 19.68 17.61
N MET A 284 32.48 18.54 16.94
CA MET A 284 33.61 17.61 16.74
C MET A 284 34.60 18.08 15.66
N GLY A 285 34.14 18.82 14.63
CA GLY A 285 35.00 19.38 13.58
C GLY A 285 36.01 20.42 14.07
N PHE A 286 35.66 21.21 15.08
CA PHE A 286 36.56 22.24 15.64
C PHE A 286 37.54 21.72 16.69
N LYS A 287 37.31 20.54 17.28
CA LYS A 287 38.17 20.02 18.37
C LYS A 287 39.48 19.38 17.88
N ARG A 288 39.67 19.20 16.57
CA ARG A 288 40.87 18.57 15.99
C ARG A 288 41.99 19.54 15.57
N ARG A 289 41.79 20.86 15.71
CA ARG A 289 42.75 21.88 15.23
C ARG A 289 43.62 22.55 16.29
N ASN A 290 43.53 22.14 17.56
CA ASN A 290 44.43 22.61 18.63
C ASN A 290 45.21 21.45 19.26
N LYS A 291 46.22 20.93 18.54
CA LYS A 291 47.43 20.33 19.14
C LYS A 291 48.57 20.37 18.12
N LYS A 292 49.56 21.22 18.45
CA LYS A 292 50.94 21.43 17.94
C LYS A 292 51.12 22.93 17.65
N ALA A 293 51.84 23.76 18.42
CA ALA A 293 53.11 23.57 19.16
C ALA A 293 54.18 22.91 18.29
#